data_AF-A0A950SWF2-F1
#
_entry.id   AF-A0A950SWF2-F1
#
_cell.length_a   1.000
_cell.length_b   1.000
_cell.length_c   1.000
_cell.angle_alpha   90.00
_cell.angle_beta   90.00
_cell.angle_gamma   90.00
#
_symmetry.space_group_name_H-M   'P 1'
#
loop_
_entity.id
_entity.type
_entity.pdbx_description
1 polymer ?
#
loop_
_entity_poly.entity_id
_entity_poly.type
_entity_poly.pdbx_seq_one_letter_code
_entity_poly.pdbx_strand_id
1 'polypeptide(L)'
;MNACRLRASIPPCRAHPVELGVTTVRGAADLAGTLAAVTTAGLQRVIPPGEAAKLARVVEIFVRVVETSAFEERPRDQEEAHAARA
;
A
#
# COMPACT_ATOMS: atom_id res chain seq x y z
N MET A 1 -9.82 -14.15 17.32
CA MET A 1 -10.66 -13.98 16.10
C MET A 1 -10.55 -15.27 15.30
N ASN A 2 -11.45 -16.21 15.57
CA ASN A 2 -11.33 -17.58 15.09
C ASN A 2 -12.49 -17.87 14.14
N ALA A 3 -12.21 -17.89 12.83
CA ALA A 3 -13.19 -18.24 11.81
C ALA A 3 -12.60 -19.27 10.83
N CYS A 4 -12.04 -20.36 11.35
CA CYS A 4 -11.81 -21.59 10.60
C CYS A 4 -12.76 -22.67 11.12
N ARG A 5 -14.04 -22.54 10.78
CA ARG A 5 -14.98 -23.68 10.80
C ARG A 5 -15.54 -23.87 9.40
N LEU A 6 -15.52 -25.13 8.97
CA LEU A 6 -16.28 -25.74 7.85
C LEU A 6 -15.63 -25.73 6.47
N ARG A 7 -14.78 -26.73 6.20
CA ARG A 7 -15.06 -27.86 5.29
C ARG A 7 -13.80 -28.72 5.14
N ALA A 8 -13.92 -30.02 5.39
CA ALA A 8 -12.83 -31.00 5.23
C ALA A 8 -12.30 -31.12 3.78
N SER A 9 -12.91 -30.41 2.83
CA SER A 9 -12.50 -30.34 1.42
C SER A 9 -11.58 -29.16 1.10
N ILE A 10 -11.33 -28.24 2.05
CA ILE A 10 -10.45 -27.09 1.85
C ILE A 10 -9.09 -27.45 2.45
N PRO A 11 -7.98 -27.37 1.67
CA PRO A 11 -6.64 -27.56 2.19
C PRO A 11 -6.42 -26.69 3.43
N PRO A 12 -5.67 -27.17 4.46
CA PRO A 12 -5.40 -26.38 5.65
C PRO A 12 -4.87 -25.01 5.25
N CYS A 13 -5.40 -23.94 5.87
CA CYS A 13 -5.02 -22.55 5.60
C CYS A 13 -3.54 -22.33 5.92
N ARG A 14 -2.68 -22.69 4.98
CA ARG A 14 -1.26 -22.39 5.01
C ARG A 14 -1.12 -20.99 4.44
N ALA A 15 -0.72 -20.04 5.27
CA ALA A 15 -0.15 -18.79 4.76
C ALA A 15 1.09 -19.18 3.95
N HIS A 16 1.03 -19.02 2.63
CA HIS A 16 2.19 -19.18 1.77
C HIS A 16 2.79 -17.79 1.56
N PRO A 17 4.10 -17.62 1.71
CA PRO A 17 4.73 -16.36 1.37
C PRO A 17 4.50 -16.08 -0.12
N VAL A 18 4.04 -14.87 -0.42
CA VAL A 18 3.83 -14.39 -1.79
C VAL A 18 4.81 -13.25 -2.04
N GLU A 19 5.68 -13.44 -3.01
CA GLU A 19 6.55 -12.39 -3.52
C GLU A 19 5.72 -11.48 -4.44
N LEU A 20 5.50 -10.25 -4.01
CA LEU A 20 4.90 -9.22 -4.83
C LEU A 20 6.04 -8.45 -5.51
N GLY A 21 5.98 -8.28 -6.83
CA GLY A 21 6.92 -7.47 -7.60
C GLY A 21 6.71 -5.96 -7.37
N VAL A 22 6.72 -5.52 -6.12
CA VAL A 22 6.57 -4.12 -5.73
C VAL A 22 7.91 -3.41 -5.88
N THR A 23 7.88 -2.21 -6.46
CA THR A 23 9.07 -1.35 -6.51
C THR A 23 9.36 -0.80 -5.11
N THR A 24 10.63 -0.51 -4.81
CA THR A 24 10.96 0.17 -3.54
C THR A 24 10.21 1.49 -3.47
N VAL A 25 9.40 1.65 -2.43
CA VAL A 25 8.61 2.88 -2.22
C VAL A 25 9.52 3.96 -1.67
N ARG A 26 9.76 5.02 -2.45
CA ARG A 26 10.50 6.23 -2.06
C ARG A 26 9.61 7.46 -1.99
N GLY A 27 8.43 7.42 -2.61
CA GLY A 27 7.45 8.50 -2.52
C GLY A 27 6.13 8.15 -3.20
N ALA A 28 5.25 9.16 -3.34
CA ALA A 28 3.90 8.98 -3.88
C ALA A 28 3.88 8.38 -5.29
N ALA A 29 4.87 8.70 -6.13
CA ALA A 29 4.99 8.16 -7.48
C ALA A 29 5.14 6.62 -7.49
N ASP A 30 5.79 6.04 -6.48
CA ASP A 30 6.04 4.59 -6.39
C ASP A 30 4.82 3.83 -5.87
N LEU A 31 3.90 4.52 -5.19
CA LEU A 31 2.68 3.92 -4.64
C LEU A 31 1.70 3.50 -5.73
N ALA A 32 1.67 4.22 -6.86
CA ALA A 32 0.88 3.81 -8.02
C ALA A 32 1.38 2.47 -8.61
N GLY A 33 2.70 2.30 -8.72
CA GLY A 33 3.30 1.03 -9.15
C GLY A 33 3.04 -0.11 -8.16
N THR A 34 3.07 0.21 -6.87
CA THR A 34 2.73 -0.76 -5.80
C THR A 34 1.26 -1.20 -5.90
N LEU A 35 0.33 -0.27 -6.08
CA LEU A 35 -1.09 -0.60 -6.25
C LEU A 35 -1.32 -1.48 -7.48
N ALA A 36 -0.67 -1.16 -8.61
CA ALA A 36 -0.74 -1.96 -9.82
C ALA A 36 -0.24 -3.40 -9.58
N ALA A 37 0.89 -3.58 -8.89
CA ALA A 37 1.42 -4.89 -8.55
C ALA A 37 0.45 -5.71 -7.67
N VAL A 38 -0.18 -5.07 -6.68
CA VAL A 38 -1.19 -5.71 -5.82
C VAL A 38 -2.42 -6.13 -6.63
N THR A 39 -2.92 -5.26 -7.52
CA THR A 39 -4.05 -5.57 -8.40
C THR A 39 -3.72 -6.74 -9.32
N THR A 40 -2.54 -6.74 -9.95
CA THR A 40 -2.10 -7.84 -10.83
C THR A 40 -1.99 -9.16 -10.06
N ALA A 41 -1.43 -9.16 -8.86
CA ALA A 41 -1.34 -10.36 -8.02
C ALA A 41 -2.72 -10.92 -7.65
N GLY A 42 -3.70 -10.04 -7.39
CA GLY A 42 -5.09 -10.42 -7.15
C GLY A 42 -5.77 -11.02 -8.39
N LEU A 43 -5.57 -10.39 -9.57
CA LEU A 43 -6.10 -10.88 -10.84
C LEU A 43 -5.52 -12.25 -11.24
N GLN A 44 -4.23 -12.45 -10.99
CA GLN A 44 -3.53 -13.72 -11.22
C GLN A 44 -3.86 -14.78 -10.15
N ARG A 45 -4.64 -14.43 -9.12
CA ARG A 45 -4.96 -15.28 -7.96
C ARG A 45 -3.73 -15.78 -7.20
N VAL A 46 -2.63 -15.03 -7.27
CA VAL A 46 -1.44 -15.27 -6.45
C VAL A 46 -1.75 -14.91 -5.00
N ILE A 47 -2.53 -13.84 -4.79
CA ILE A 47 -3.14 -13.50 -3.50
C ILE A 47 -4.66 -13.67 -3.55
N PRO A 48 -5.32 -14.05 -2.44
CA PRO A 48 -6.78 -14.07 -2.35
C PRO A 48 -7.37 -12.68 -2.64
N PRO A 49 -8.52 -12.59 -3.33
CA PRO A 49 -9.14 -11.30 -3.67
C PRO A 49 -9.42 -10.42 -2.44
N GLY A 50 -9.85 -11.04 -1.33
CA GLY A 50 -10.09 -10.33 -0.07
C GLY A 50 -8.82 -9.83 0.60
N GLU A 51 -7.66 -10.42 0.31
CA GLU A 51 -6.36 -9.95 0.78
C GLU A 51 -5.82 -8.84 -0.12
N ALA A 52 -5.97 -8.98 -1.44
CA ALA A 52 -5.67 -7.92 -2.41
C ALA A 52 -6.43 -6.63 -2.10
N ALA A 53 -7.72 -6.71 -1.77
CA ALA A 53 -8.53 -5.55 -1.41
C ALA A 53 -8.03 -4.85 -0.13
N LYS A 54 -7.59 -5.62 0.88
CA LYS A 54 -7.01 -5.06 2.11
C LYS A 54 -5.70 -4.35 1.81
N LEU A 55 -4.84 -4.98 1.01
CA LEU A 55 -3.54 -4.43 0.66
C LEU A 55 -3.67 -3.18 -0.20
N ALA A 56 -4.60 -3.15 -1.15
CA ALA A 56 -4.94 -1.95 -1.93
C ALA A 56 -5.36 -0.78 -1.02
N ARG A 57 -6.21 -1.05 -0.01
CA ARG A 57 -6.63 -0.04 0.96
C ARG A 57 -5.47 0.52 1.79
N VAL A 58 -4.49 -0.31 2.14
CA VAL A 58 -3.27 0.16 2.82
C VAL A 58 -2.51 1.11 1.92
N VAL A 59 -2.31 0.75 0.64
CA VAL A 59 -1.63 1.62 -0.33
C VAL A 59 -2.35 2.95 -0.49
N GLU A 60 -3.68 2.97 -0.58
CA GLU A 60 -4.47 4.20 -0.65
C GLU A 60 -4.28 5.12 0.56
N ILE A 61 -4.18 4.56 1.77
CA ILE A 61 -3.91 5.33 2.99
C ILE A 61 -2.52 5.96 2.92
N PHE A 62 -1.52 5.19 2.49
CA PHE A 62 -0.16 5.70 2.32
C PHE A 62 -0.09 6.83 1.30
N VAL A 63 -0.81 6.73 0.18
CA VAL A 63 -0.88 7.81 -0.82
C VAL A 63 -1.36 9.10 -0.16
N ARG A 64 -2.46 9.03 0.59
CA ARG A 64 -3.01 10.20 1.28
C ARG A 64 -2.05 10.78 2.31
N VAL A 65 -1.37 9.93 3.08
CA VAL A 65 -0.39 10.40 4.08
C VAL A 65 0.78 11.11 3.39
N VAL A 66 1.31 10.53 2.31
CA VAL A 66 2.42 11.14 1.57
C VAL A 66 1.99 12.46 0.93
N GLU A 67 0.81 12.51 0.30
CA GLU A 67 0.28 13.75 -0.28
C GLU A 67 0.07 14.85 0.76
N THR A 68 -0.47 14.52 1.94
CA THR A 68 -0.64 15.48 3.03
C THR A 68 0.71 15.97 3.56
N SER A 69 1.66 15.08 3.82
CA SER A 69 2.99 15.47 4.33
C SER A 69 3.78 16.32 3.32
N ALA A 70 3.76 15.97 2.03
CA ALA A 70 4.39 16.75 0.98
C ALA A 70 3.75 18.14 0.82
N PHE A 71 2.47 18.29 1.17
CA PHE A 71 1.79 19.57 1.20
C PHE A 71 2.20 20.42 2.41
N GLU A 72 2.52 19.83 3.56
CA GLU A 72 2.97 20.54 4.76
C GLU A 72 4.44 21.00 4.69
N GLU A 73 5.31 20.24 4.01
CA GLU A 73 6.73 20.59 3.85
C GLU A 73 6.94 21.83 2.97
N ARG A 74 6.19 21.93 1.86
CA ARG A 74 6.28 23.06 0.91
C ARG A 74 6.07 24.46 1.52
N PRO A 75 5.02 24.72 2.33
CA PRO A 75 4.83 26.02 2.96
C PRO A 75 5.92 26.30 4.00
N ARG A 76 6.42 25.28 4.70
CA ARG A 76 7.53 25.45 5.66
C ARG A 76 8.81 25.90 4.97
N ASP A 77 9.17 25.27 3.85
CA ASP A 77 10.33 25.68 3.04
C ASP A 77 10.20 27.14 2.55
N GLN A 78 8.98 27.55 2.19
CA GLN A 78 8.70 28.93 1.76
C GLN A 78 8.80 29.91 2.93
N GLU A 79 8.25 29.56 4.10
CA GLU A 79 8.34 30.38 5.31
C GLU A 79 9.79 30.57 5.77
N GLU A 80 10.59 29.49 5.79
CA GLU A 80 12.02 29.56 6.10
C GLU A 80 12.78 30.42 5.08
N ALA A 81 12.48 30.28 3.78
CA ALA A 81 13.06 31.10 2.73
C ALA A 81 12.66 32.59 2.84
N HIS A 82 11.44 32.88 3.29
CA HIS A 82 10.99 34.24 3.55
C HIS A 82 11.64 34.82 4.81
N ALA A 83 11.74 34.04 5.88
CA ALA A 83 12.40 34.44 7.13
C ALA A 83 13.91 34.70 6.93
N ALA A 84 14.57 33.96 6.05
CA ALA A 84 15.99 34.17 5.71
C ALA A 84 16.23 35.41 4.81
N ARG A 85 15.18 35.97 4.20
CA ARG A 85 15.24 37.16 3.34
C ARG A 85 14.81 38.45 4.05
N ALA A 86 14.25 38.35 5.25
CA ALA A 86 13.85 39.46 6.11
C ALA A 86 14.97 39.80 7.10
#